data_AF-A0A6P4Y7Y2-F1
#
_entry.id   AF-A0A6P4Y7Y2-F1
#
_cell.length_a   1.000
_cell.length_b   1.000
_cell.length_c   1.000
_cell.angle_alpha   90.00
_cell.angle_beta   90.00
_cell.angle_gamma   90.00
#
_symmetry.space_group_name_H-M   'P 1'
#
loop_
_entity.id
_entity.type
_entity.pdbx_description
1 polymer ?
#
loop_
_entity_poly.entity_id
_entity_poly.type
_entity_poly.pdbx_seq_one_letter_code
_entity_poly.pdbx_strand_id
1 'polypeptide(L)'
;SEVRSQDTVFVIGGATSSLKGRELAWKFVQDRWDELHTRYQGGFLLARLVQFSTSGFVEESRAREVEEFFRQHPAPAAERTVQQSCENIRLNAAWLARDAGNISNYLKTRASL
;
A
#
# COMPACT_ATOMS: atom_id res chain seq x y z
N SER A 1 5.02 -25.00 -1.46
CA SER A 1 3.89 -24.21 -2.00
C SER A 1 3.94 -24.27 -3.51
N GLU A 2 2.79 -24.16 -4.19
CA GLU A 2 2.72 -24.13 -5.67
C GLU A 2 3.33 -22.85 -6.27
N VAL A 3 3.46 -21.79 -5.47
CA VAL A 3 4.17 -20.53 -5.82
C VAL A 3 5.48 -20.44 -5.05
N ARG A 4 6.58 -20.05 -5.72
CA ARG A 4 7.89 -19.86 -5.07
C ARG A 4 7.84 -18.68 -4.09
N SER A 5 8.57 -18.77 -2.98
CA SER A 5 8.56 -17.76 -1.91
C SER A 5 8.87 -16.34 -2.42
N GLN A 6 9.82 -16.18 -3.33
CA GLN A 6 10.17 -14.89 -3.93
C GLN A 6 9.06 -14.28 -4.82
N ASP A 7 8.25 -15.13 -5.47
CA ASP A 7 7.22 -14.69 -6.41
C ASP A 7 5.93 -14.26 -5.69
N THR A 8 5.73 -14.72 -4.46
CA THR A 8 4.53 -14.41 -3.67
C THR A 8 4.32 -12.90 -3.43
N VAL A 9 5.38 -12.10 -3.34
CA VAL A 9 5.28 -10.62 -3.19
C VAL A 9 4.57 -9.99 -4.38
N PHE A 10 4.84 -10.46 -5.59
CA PHE A 10 4.25 -9.92 -6.82
C PHE A 10 2.79 -10.37 -6.98
N VAL A 11 2.44 -11.55 -6.51
CA VAL A 11 1.04 -12.01 -6.48
C VAL A 11 0.21 -11.15 -5.52
N ILE A 12 0.74 -10.88 -4.32
CA ILE A 12 0.10 -9.96 -3.36
C ILE A 12 -0.03 -8.56 -3.96
N GLY A 13 1.04 -8.05 -4.60
CA GLY A 13 1.00 -6.77 -5.29
C GLY A 13 -0.02 -6.73 -6.43
N GLY A 14 -0.18 -7.80 -7.20
CA GLY A 14 -1.18 -7.86 -8.27
C GLY A 14 -2.61 -7.69 -7.75
N ALA A 15 -2.90 -8.22 -6.56
CA ALA A 15 -4.22 -8.09 -5.94
C ALA A 15 -4.59 -6.63 -5.62
N THR A 16 -3.62 -5.73 -5.44
CA THR A 16 -3.86 -4.31 -5.08
C THR A 16 -4.39 -3.46 -6.25
N SER A 17 -4.60 -4.06 -7.42
CA SER A 17 -5.13 -3.37 -8.61
C SER A 17 -6.60 -2.94 -8.49
N SER A 18 -7.34 -3.43 -7.49
CA SER A 18 -8.72 -3.03 -7.21
C SER A 18 -8.88 -2.48 -5.78
N LEU A 19 -9.89 -1.66 -5.52
CA LEU A 19 -10.16 -1.12 -4.18
C LEU A 19 -10.28 -2.25 -3.14
N LYS A 20 -11.14 -3.23 -3.41
CA LYS A 20 -11.33 -4.39 -2.53
C LYS A 20 -10.05 -5.20 -2.36
N GLY A 21 -9.27 -5.35 -3.43
CA GLY A 21 -8.02 -6.09 -3.41
C GLY A 21 -6.92 -5.41 -2.60
N ARG A 22 -6.85 -4.05 -2.60
CA ARG A 22 -5.95 -3.28 -1.72
C ARG A 22 -6.22 -3.58 -0.24
N GLU A 23 -7.48 -3.48 0.14
CA GLU A 23 -7.94 -3.75 1.52
C GLU A 23 -7.61 -5.17 1.95
N LEU A 24 -7.91 -6.15 1.11
CA LEU A 24 -7.63 -7.56 1.40
C LEU A 24 -6.12 -7.85 1.47
N ALA A 25 -5.32 -7.25 0.58
CA ALA A 25 -3.88 -7.43 0.57
C ALA A 25 -3.24 -6.84 1.83
N TRP A 26 -3.63 -5.64 2.23
CA TRP A 26 -3.12 -5.02 3.45
C TRP A 26 -3.53 -5.81 4.70
N LYS A 27 -4.80 -6.22 4.80
CA LYS A 27 -5.26 -7.10 5.86
C LYS A 27 -4.47 -8.41 5.92
N PHE A 28 -4.20 -9.03 4.77
CA PHE A 28 -3.38 -10.24 4.71
C PHE A 28 -1.96 -10.01 5.22
N VAL A 29 -1.34 -8.86 4.88
CA VAL A 29 -0.02 -8.48 5.40
C VAL A 29 -0.05 -8.34 6.92
N GLN A 30 -1.07 -7.69 7.48
CA GLN A 30 -1.23 -7.54 8.93
C GLN A 30 -1.44 -8.90 9.61
N ASP A 31 -2.39 -9.70 9.11
CA ASP A 31 -2.76 -11.00 9.69
C ASP A 31 -1.61 -12.03 9.64
N ARG A 32 -0.68 -11.90 8.67
CA ARG A 32 0.40 -12.86 8.41
C ARG A 32 1.80 -12.26 8.56
N TRP A 33 1.90 -11.15 9.27
CA TRP A 33 3.12 -10.35 9.31
C TRP A 33 4.34 -11.16 9.74
N ASP A 34 4.27 -11.90 10.84
CA ASP A 34 5.41 -12.66 11.36
C ASP A 34 5.96 -13.65 10.32
N GLU A 35 5.07 -14.36 9.63
CA GLU A 35 5.47 -15.28 8.56
C GLU A 35 6.12 -14.55 7.38
N LEU A 36 5.53 -13.43 6.95
CA LEU A 36 6.03 -12.66 5.80
C LEU A 36 7.38 -12.00 6.14
N HIS A 37 7.50 -11.45 7.35
CA HIS A 37 8.73 -10.87 7.87
C HIS A 37 9.84 -11.92 7.95
N THR A 38 9.57 -13.09 8.52
CA THR A 38 10.53 -14.21 8.57
C THR A 38 10.86 -14.72 7.17
N ARG A 39 9.89 -14.81 6.26
CA ARG A 39 10.10 -15.31 4.90
C ARG A 39 11.04 -14.42 4.09
N TYR A 40 10.90 -13.11 4.18
CA TYR A 40 11.70 -12.18 3.40
C TYR A 40 12.93 -11.66 4.15
N GLN A 41 13.06 -11.94 5.45
CA GLN A 41 14.24 -11.68 6.28
C GLN A 41 14.77 -10.25 6.20
N GLY A 42 13.88 -9.26 6.06
CA GLY A 42 14.29 -7.87 5.89
C GLY A 42 14.97 -7.57 4.54
N GLY A 43 14.95 -8.46 3.56
CA GLY A 43 15.49 -8.19 2.24
C GLY A 43 14.64 -7.20 1.44
N PHE A 44 15.11 -6.86 0.24
CA PHE A 44 14.41 -6.01 -0.74
C PHE A 44 12.93 -6.39 -0.95
N LEU A 45 12.61 -7.67 -0.88
CA LEU A 45 11.24 -8.18 -1.03
C LEU A 45 10.30 -7.74 0.10
N LEU A 46 10.80 -7.55 1.32
CA LEU A 46 9.99 -7.02 2.42
C LEU A 46 9.61 -5.57 2.16
N ALA A 47 10.59 -4.74 1.80
CA ALA A 47 10.34 -3.35 1.41
C ALA A 47 9.34 -3.28 0.24
N ARG A 48 9.48 -4.15 -0.76
CA ARG A 48 8.56 -4.22 -1.91
C ARG A 48 7.14 -4.61 -1.50
N LEU A 49 6.99 -5.57 -0.57
CA LEU A 49 5.70 -5.95 -0.02
C LEU A 49 5.01 -4.77 0.69
N VAL A 50 5.74 -4.02 1.52
CA VAL A 50 5.21 -2.82 2.19
C VAL A 50 4.77 -1.78 1.17
N GLN A 51 5.61 -1.49 0.18
CA GLN A 51 5.29 -0.52 -0.87
C GLN A 51 4.00 -0.92 -1.62
N PHE A 52 3.90 -2.17 -2.07
CA PHE A 52 2.76 -2.65 -2.85
C PHE A 52 1.45 -2.62 -2.07
N SER A 53 1.47 -3.04 -0.81
CA SER A 53 0.27 -3.14 0.02
C SER A 53 -0.27 -1.79 0.49
N THR A 54 0.54 -0.73 0.46
CA THR A 54 0.17 0.60 1.02
C THR A 54 0.01 1.70 -0.04
N SER A 55 0.70 1.61 -1.19
CA SER A 55 0.76 2.68 -2.20
C SER A 55 -0.58 3.15 -2.79
N GLY A 56 -1.62 2.31 -2.70
CA GLY A 56 -2.93 2.61 -3.22
C GLY A 56 -3.85 3.38 -2.27
N PHE A 57 -3.42 3.71 -1.05
CA PHE A 57 -4.23 4.46 -0.10
C PHE A 57 -4.17 5.97 -0.35
N VAL A 58 -5.26 6.65 -0.02
CA VAL A 58 -5.50 8.06 -0.33
C VAL A 58 -6.13 8.82 0.84
N GLU A 59 -5.97 8.32 2.07
CA GLU A 59 -6.55 8.90 3.28
C GLU A 59 -5.52 8.98 4.41
N GLU A 60 -5.55 10.08 5.19
CA GLU A 60 -4.66 10.28 6.36
C GLU A 60 -4.83 9.17 7.42
N SER A 61 -6.06 8.66 7.59
CA SER A 61 -6.36 7.54 8.49
C SER A 61 -5.50 6.31 8.17
N ARG A 62 -5.27 6.03 6.88
CA ARG A 62 -4.46 4.90 6.41
C ARG A 62 -2.97 5.11 6.65
N ALA A 63 -2.47 6.34 6.49
CA ALA A 63 -1.08 6.65 6.84
C ALA A 63 -0.83 6.36 8.33
N ARG A 64 -1.73 6.79 9.21
CA ARG A 64 -1.64 6.54 10.65
C ARG A 64 -1.74 5.05 11.00
N GLU A 65 -2.62 4.33 10.33
CA GLU A 65 -2.74 2.88 10.50
C GLU A 65 -1.43 2.16 10.16
N VAL A 66 -0.78 2.53 9.05
CA VAL A 66 0.52 1.97 8.64
C VAL A 66 1.62 2.34 9.62
N GLU A 67 1.69 3.60 10.06
CA GLU A 67 2.66 4.05 11.08
C GLU A 67 2.52 3.26 12.38
N GLU A 68 1.29 3.12 12.87
CA GLU A 68 1.00 2.41 14.11
C GLU A 68 1.33 0.91 13.99
N PHE A 69 0.99 0.31 12.85
CA PHE A 69 1.32 -1.09 12.59
C PHE A 69 2.84 -1.33 12.67
N PHE A 70 3.65 -0.51 12.00
CA PHE A 70 5.12 -0.67 12.00
C PHE A 70 5.80 -0.18 13.29
N ARG A 71 5.12 0.64 14.10
CA ARG A 71 5.54 0.93 15.47
C ARG A 71 5.44 -0.31 16.37
N GLN A 72 4.38 -1.10 16.20
CA GLN A 72 4.16 -2.35 16.93
C GLN A 72 4.98 -3.52 16.35
N HIS A 73 5.29 -3.47 15.05
CA HIS A 73 6.02 -4.51 14.34
C HIS A 73 7.25 -3.93 13.63
N PRO A 74 8.35 -3.64 14.37
CA PRO A 74 9.52 -3.02 13.79
C PRO A 74 10.10 -3.82 12.63
N ALA A 75 10.33 -3.13 11.52
CA ALA A 75 10.93 -3.68 10.31
C ALA A 75 12.10 -2.80 9.85
N PRO A 76 13.27 -2.84 10.53
CA PRO A 76 14.36 -1.90 10.26
C PRO A 76 14.77 -1.84 8.78
N ALA A 77 14.74 -2.99 8.10
CA ALA A 77 15.13 -3.06 6.70
C ALA A 77 14.07 -2.51 5.72
N ALA A 78 12.84 -2.29 6.17
CA ALA A 78 11.77 -1.63 5.43
C ALA A 78 11.46 -0.22 5.96
N GLU A 79 12.15 0.27 6.99
CA GLU A 79 11.83 1.52 7.69
C GLU A 79 11.71 2.73 6.74
N ARG A 80 12.71 2.92 5.86
CA ARG A 80 12.66 3.97 4.82
C ARG A 80 11.42 3.80 3.93
N THR A 81 11.07 2.58 3.54
CA THR A 81 9.91 2.32 2.69
C THR A 81 8.59 2.55 3.42
N VAL A 82 8.52 2.27 4.72
CA VAL A 82 7.37 2.61 5.56
C VAL A 82 7.18 4.13 5.56
N GLN A 83 8.23 4.91 5.85
CA GLN A 83 8.19 6.37 5.85
C GLN A 83 7.72 6.93 4.49
N GLN A 84 8.32 6.46 3.39
CA GLN A 84 7.94 6.86 2.03
C GLN A 84 6.51 6.47 1.69
N SER A 85 6.04 5.31 2.17
CA SER A 85 4.66 4.87 1.95
C SER A 85 3.68 5.81 2.64
N CYS A 86 3.92 6.16 3.91
CA CYS A 86 3.08 7.09 4.65
C CYS A 86 3.07 8.50 4.03
N GLU A 87 4.23 9.00 3.59
CA GLU A 87 4.33 10.26 2.84
C GLU A 87 3.50 10.19 1.55
N ASN A 88 3.65 9.13 0.76
CA ASN A 88 2.89 8.95 -0.48
C ASN A 88 1.37 8.91 -0.24
N ILE A 89 0.90 8.23 0.81
CA ILE A 89 -0.53 8.19 1.16
C ILE A 89 -1.05 9.61 1.43
N ARG A 90 -0.30 10.41 2.17
CA ARG A 90 -0.66 11.80 2.47
C ARG A 90 -0.64 12.68 1.23
N LEU A 91 0.36 12.52 0.36
CA LEU A 91 0.43 13.20 -0.92
C LEU A 91 -0.77 12.85 -1.82
N ASN A 92 -1.13 11.57 -1.90
CA ASN A 92 -2.31 11.12 -2.64
C ASN A 92 -3.60 11.71 -2.07
N ALA A 93 -3.75 11.75 -0.74
CA ALA A 93 -4.89 12.34 -0.07
C ALA A 93 -5.02 13.84 -0.39
N ALA A 94 -3.91 14.58 -0.31
CA ALA A 94 -3.87 16.00 -0.64
C ALA A 94 -4.18 16.25 -2.12
N TRP A 95 -3.64 15.42 -3.01
CA TRP A 95 -3.91 15.51 -4.45
C TRP A 95 -5.39 15.26 -4.76
N LEU A 96 -5.97 14.21 -4.19
CA LEU A 96 -7.39 13.90 -4.34
C LEU A 96 -8.27 15.05 -3.83
N ALA A 97 -7.98 15.58 -2.64
CA ALA A 97 -8.74 16.69 -2.07
C ALA A 97 -8.68 17.97 -2.93
N ARG A 98 -7.50 18.26 -3.51
CA ARG A 98 -7.28 19.44 -4.35
C ARG A 98 -7.95 19.32 -5.72
N ASP A 99 -7.79 18.17 -6.38
CA ASP A 99 -8.03 18.05 -7.82
C ASP A 99 -9.31 17.29 -8.19
N ALA A 100 -9.90 16.49 -7.29
CA ALA A 100 -11.05 15.63 -7.60
C ALA A 100 -12.23 16.40 -8.19
N GLY A 101 -12.56 17.58 -7.65
CA GLY A 101 -13.66 18.41 -8.14
C GLY A 101 -13.41 18.92 -9.56
N ASN A 102 -12.21 19.45 -9.81
CA ASN A 102 -11.83 19.97 -11.12
C ASN A 102 -11.82 18.86 -12.18
N ILE A 103 -11.25 17.70 -11.85
CA ILE A 103 -11.22 16.53 -12.74
C ILE A 103 -12.64 16.02 -13.01
N SER A 104 -13.49 15.90 -11.98
CA SER A 104 -14.88 15.47 -12.12
C SER A 104 -15.66 16.40 -13.07
N ASN A 105 -15.52 17.71 -12.89
CA ASN A 105 -16.15 18.71 -13.76
C ASN A 105 -15.65 18.60 -15.20
N TYR A 106 -14.34 18.52 -15.40
CA TYR A 106 -13.74 18.39 -16.72
C TYR A 106 -14.25 17.14 -17.46
N LEU A 107 -14.28 15.98 -16.80
CA LEU A 107 -14.75 14.73 -17.39
C LEU A 107 -16.25 14.78 -17.73
N LYS A 108 -17.09 15.36 -16.86
CA LYS A 108 -18.53 15.54 -17.13
C LYS A 108 -18.78 16.44 -18.34
N THR A 109 -18.05 17.55 -18.45
CA THR A 109 -18.20 18.49 -19.57
C THR A 109 -17.81 17.85 -20.90
N ARG A 110 -16.78 16.99 -20.94
CA ARG A 110 -16.35 16.32 -22.19
C ARG A 110 -17.11 15.05 -22.53
N ALA A 111 -17.72 14.37 -21.56
CA ALA A 111 -18.60 13.22 -21.81
C ALA A 111 -19.98 13.61 -22.33
N SER A 112 -20.31 14.91 -22.30
CA SER A 112 -21.58 15.47 -22.78
C SER A 112 -21.52 15.98 -24.25
N LEU A 113 -20.41 15.69 -24.95
CA LEU A 113 -20.20 15.91 -26.39
C LEU A 113 -20.19 14.57 -27.11
#